data_AF-H3ADA3-F1
#
_entry.id   AF-H3ADA3-F1
#
_cell.length_a   1.000
_cell.length_b   1.000
_cell.length_c   1.000
_cell.angle_alpha   90.00
_cell.angle_beta   90.00
_cell.angle_gamma   90.00
#
_symmetry.space_group_name_H-M   'P 1'
#
loop_
_entity.id
_entity.type
_entity.pdbx_description
1 polymer ?
#
loop_
_entity_poly.entity_id
_entity_poly.type
_entity_poly.pdbx_seq_one_letter_code
_entity_poly.pdbx_strand_id
1 'polypeptide(L)' 'KEADDEETLVKVNMTSVATDYDNIDIQQQYTDVNNRWDAADEWDNENSSARLFERSRIKALAGKSKRIFKISAA' A
#
# COMPACT_ATOMS: atom_id res chain seq x y z
N LYS A 1 -26.39 -43.77 15.98
CA LYS A 1 -26.04 -42.94 17.15
C LYS A 1 -24.54 -42.69 17.15
N GLU A 2 -23.70 -43.70 17.35
CA GLU A 2 -22.22 -43.53 17.30
C GLU A 2 -21.70 -43.00 15.95
N ALA A 3 -22.20 -43.51 14.81
CA ALA A 3 -21.81 -43.00 13.48
C ALA A 3 -22.20 -41.53 13.23
N ASP A 4 -23.25 -41.03 13.90
CA ASP A 4 -23.72 -39.65 13.76
C ASP A 4 -22.83 -38.69 14.60
N ASP A 5 -22.28 -39.20 15.71
CA ASP A 5 -21.39 -38.47 16.61
C ASP A 5 -20.00 -38.26 15.97
N GLU A 6 -19.49 -39.23 15.21
CA GLU A 6 -18.22 -39.10 14.45
C GLU A 6 -18.33 -38.09 13.30
N GLU A 7 -19.45 -38.10 12.56
CA GLU A 7 -19.68 -37.17 11.46
C GLU A 7 -19.81 -35.72 11.96
N THR A 8 -20.45 -35.53 13.12
CA THR A 8 -20.57 -34.20 13.74
C THR A 8 -19.23 -33.69 14.26
N LEU A 9 -18.39 -34.53 14.85
CA LEU A 9 -17.03 -34.17 15.26
C LEU A 9 -16.15 -33.77 14.08
N VAL A 10 -16.20 -34.53 12.97
CA VAL A 10 -15.48 -34.19 11.74
C VAL A 10 -15.95 -32.85 11.17
N LYS A 11 -17.26 -32.61 11.14
CA LYS A 11 -17.81 -31.32 10.68
C LYS A 11 -17.35 -30.15 11.54
N VAL A 12 -17.39 -30.30 12.87
CA VAL A 12 -16.92 -29.27 13.82
C VAL A 12 -15.43 -29.00 13.62
N ASN A 13 -14.62 -30.06 13.45
CA ASN A 13 -13.19 -29.90 13.24
C ASN A 13 -12.88 -29.23 11.89
N MET A 14 -13.61 -29.57 10.83
CA MET A 14 -13.49 -28.93 9.52
C MET A 14 -13.92 -27.45 9.56
N THR A 15 -14.95 -27.10 10.34
CA THR A 15 -15.35 -25.70 10.51
C THR A 15 -14.32 -24.92 11.33
N SER A 16 -13.76 -25.52 12.40
CA SER A 16 -12.69 -24.90 13.19
C SER A 16 -11.46 -24.60 12.32
N VAL A 17 -11.02 -25.59 11.53
CA VAL A 17 -9.86 -25.43 10.65
C VAL A 17 -10.13 -24.36 9.58
N ALA A 18 -11.33 -24.33 9.00
CA ALA A 18 -11.70 -23.28 8.04
C ALA A 18 -11.63 -21.88 8.67
N THR A 19 -12.16 -21.71 9.89
CA THR A 19 -12.08 -20.44 10.61
C THR A 19 -10.64 -20.06 10.96
N ASP A 20 -9.79 -21.00 11.33
CA ASP A 20 -8.38 -20.72 11.65
C ASP A 20 -7.59 -20.28 10.40
N TYR A 21 -7.88 -20.85 9.24
CA TYR A 21 -7.30 -20.41 7.96
C TYR A 21 -7.75 -18.99 7.58
N ASP A 22 -9.04 -18.69 7.69
CA ASP A 22 -9.57 -17.34 7.44
C ASP A 22 -8.93 -16.32 8.39
N ASN A 23 -8.71 -16.68 9.66
CA ASN A 23 -8.05 -15.82 10.63
C ASN A 23 -6.59 -15.52 10.29
N ILE A 24 -5.85 -16.50 9.73
CA ILE A 24 -4.46 -16.31 9.29
C ILE A 24 -4.39 -15.36 8.08
N ASP A 25 -5.28 -15.54 7.10
CA ASP A 25 -5.36 -14.67 5.92
C ASP A 25 -5.65 -13.21 6.31
N ILE A 26 -6.61 -13.02 7.23
CA ILE A 26 -6.94 -11.72 7.79
C ILE A 26 -5.72 -11.10 8.51
N GLN A 27 -5.00 -11.86 9.32
CA GLN A 27 -3.81 -11.36 10.03
C GLN A 27 -2.68 -10.95 9.08
N GLN A 28 -2.47 -11.69 7.99
CA GLN A 28 -1.51 -11.31 6.94
C GLN A 28 -1.93 -10.03 6.25
N GLN A 29 -3.21 -9.90 5.89
CA GLN A 29 -3.74 -8.69 5.26
C GLN A 29 -3.59 -7.46 6.17
N TYR A 30 -3.84 -7.58 7.47
CA TYR A 30 -3.60 -6.49 8.43
C TYR A 30 -2.13 -6.11 8.53
N THR A 31 -1.23 -7.10 8.50
CA THR A 31 0.22 -6.86 8.55
C THR A 31 0.68 -6.09 7.31
N ASP A 32 0.25 -6.50 6.12
CA ASP A 32 0.57 -5.82 4.86
C ASP A 32 0.00 -4.40 4.80
N VAL A 33 -1.25 -4.22 5.24
CA VAL A 33 -1.90 -2.90 5.28
C VAL A 33 -1.25 -1.97 6.29
N ASN A 34 -0.80 -2.49 7.44
CA ASN A 34 -0.13 -1.69 8.46
C ASN A 34 1.27 -1.26 7.98
N ASN A 35 2.04 -2.20 7.41
CA ASN A 35 3.37 -1.94 6.87
C ASN A 35 3.35 -0.98 5.66
N ARG A 36 2.22 -0.88 4.95
CA ARG A 36 2.04 0.06 3.82
C ARG A 36 2.23 1.52 4.22
N TRP A 37 1.86 1.90 5.45
CA TRP A 37 2.02 3.28 5.93
C TRP A 37 3.43 3.55 6.43
N ASP A 38 4.10 2.55 7.01
CA ASP A 38 5.49 2.65 7.48
C ASP A 38 6.52 2.65 6.33
N ALA A 39 6.15 2.14 5.15
CA ALA A 39 6.97 2.18 3.93
C ALA A 39 6.85 3.50 3.12
N ALA A 40 6.47 4.61 3.77
CA ALA A 40 6.25 5.91 3.11
C ALA A 40 7.45 6.41 2.27
N ASP A 41 8.68 6.11 2.70
CA ASP A 41 9.91 6.48 2.00
C ASP A 41 10.05 5.80 0.62
N GLU A 42 9.41 4.65 0.41
CA GLU A 42 9.46 3.92 -0.86
C GLU A 42 8.48 4.52 -1.90
N TRP A 43 7.34 5.06 -1.44
CA TRP A 43 6.35 5.75 -2.27
C TRP A 43 6.81 7.16 -2.70
N ASP A 44 7.49 7.87 -1.80
CA ASP A 44 8.11 9.19 -2.09
C ASP A 44 9.58 9.07 -2.52
N ASN A 45 9.95 8.00 -3.22
CA ASN A 45 11.31 7.88 -3.76
C ASN A 45 11.54 8.90 -4.90
N GLU A 46 12.80 9.28 -5.16
CA GLU A 46 13.17 10.31 -6.14
C GLU A 46 12.68 10.09 -7.58
N ASN A 47 12.45 8.84 -7.96
CA ASN A 47 11.95 8.42 -9.26
C ASN A 47 10.41 8.24 -9.29
N SER A 48 9.72 8.51 -8.19
CA SER A 48 8.25 8.50 -8.14
C SER A 48 7.67 9.53 -9.11
N SER A 49 6.56 9.18 -9.75
CA SER A 49 5.90 10.03 -10.76
C SER A 49 5.52 11.41 -10.21
N ALA A 50 5.13 11.47 -8.93
CA ALA A 50 4.82 12.73 -8.23
C ALA A 50 6.06 13.65 -8.12
N ARG A 51 7.22 13.09 -7.73
CA ARG A 51 8.48 13.85 -7.65
C ARG A 51 8.97 14.29 -9.02
N LEU A 52 8.84 13.46 -10.05
CA LEU A 52 9.21 13.82 -11.42
C LEU A 52 8.34 14.96 -11.97
N PHE A 53 7.05 14.95 -11.66
CA PHE A 53 6.14 16.03 -12.02
C PHE A 53 6.53 17.34 -11.32
N GLU A 54 6.76 17.31 -10.00
CA GLU A 54 7.14 18.51 -9.25
C GLU A 54 8.52 19.05 -9.70
N ARG A 55 9.50 18.17 -9.98
CA ARG A 55 10.79 18.55 -10.58
C ARG A 55 10.60 19.23 -11.94
N SER A 56 9.73 18.70 -12.79
CA SER A 56 9.42 19.27 -14.11
C SER A 56 8.74 20.63 -13.99
N ARG A 57 7.82 20.78 -13.02
CA ARG A 57 7.15 22.04 -12.69
C ARG A 57 8.14 23.09 -12.19
N ILE A 58 8.99 22.75 -11.21
CA ILE A 58 10.04 23.63 -10.68
C ILE A 58 10.96 24.08 -11.82
N LYS A 59 11.40 23.16 -12.68
CA LYS A 59 12.27 23.47 -13.81
C LYS A 59 11.61 24.44 -14.80
N ALA A 60 10.33 24.24 -15.12
CA ALA A 60 9.58 25.14 -15.98
C ALA A 60 9.38 26.53 -15.35
N LEU A 61 9.08 26.60 -14.05
CA LEU A 61 8.90 27.85 -13.31
C LEU A 61 10.22 28.63 -13.18
N ALA A 62 11.31 27.96 -12.79
CA ALA A 62 12.63 28.59 -12.70
C ALA A 62 13.10 29.12 -14.07
N GLY A 63 12.83 28.40 -15.16
CA GLY A 63 13.11 28.88 -16.51
C GLY A 63 12.30 30.13 -16.89
N LYS A 64 11.02 30.20 -16.50
CA LYS A 64 10.17 31.40 -16.71
C LYS A 64 10.67 32.57 -15.87
N SER A 65 10.92 32.38 -14.58
CA SER A 65 11.41 33.45 -13.69
C SER A 65 12.76 34.00 -14.14
N LYS A 66 13.71 33.16 -14.55
CA LYS A 66 15.00 33.61 -15.11
C LYS A 66 14.83 34.45 -16.38
N ARG A 67 13.88 34.10 -17.26
CA ARG A 67 13.60 34.90 -18.46
C ARG A 67 12.93 36.23 -18.12
N ILE A 68 11.95 36.22 -17.23
CA ILE A 68 11.23 37.44 -16.81
C ILE A 68 12.20 38.41 -16.12
N PHE A 69 13.05 37.92 -15.21
CA PHE A 69 14.06 38.71 -14.53
C PHE A 69 15.08 39.35 -15.48
N LYS A 70 15.49 38.62 -16.53
CA LYS A 70 16.40 39.16 -17.56
C LYS A 70 15.75 40.26 -18.40
N ILE A 71 14.45 40.15 -18.70
CA ILE A 71 13.72 41.16 -19.46
C ILE A 71 13.50 42.43 -18.63
N SER A 72 13.25 42.30 -17.32
CA SER A 72 13.07 43.48 -16.45
C SER A 72 14.37 44.22 -16.11
N ALA A 73 15.54 43.62 -16.39
CA ALA A 73 16.86 44.17 -16.08
C ALA A 73 17.59 44.74 -17.32
N ALA A 74 16.97 44.68 -18.50
CA ALA A 74 17.46 45.26 -19.75
C ALA A 74 16.69 46.55 -20.07
#